data_AF-A0A4U0Y0B5-F1
#
_entry.id   AF-A0A4U0Y0B5-F1
#
_cell.length_a   1.000
_cell.length_b   1.000
_cell.length_c   1.000
_cell.angle_alpha   90.00
_cell.angle_beta   90.00
_cell.angle_gamma   90.00
#
_symmetry.space_group_name_H-M   'P 1'
#
loop_
_entity.id
_entity.type
_entity.pdbx_description
1 polymer ?
#
loop_
_entity_poly.entity_id
_entity_poly.type
_entity_poly.pdbx_seq_one_letter_code
_entity_poly.pdbx_strand_id
1 'polypeptide(L)'
;MQPLQRTALRSARRLRPQISQKQPRRFETQGAEPSSFKAEGGHANYPKNESFGSGFYITLAAIPLSFALYKFTRQDTTEQPWATRYIVDTYNQYAEQWARRNDTHTHAIEQAASDKLLFLNEVRNGPKLVDVRFPEQFNAGSPWNVPAGQGSANLDHVIAKFEKENFAENERKMRQLREDKVPIERPMTETLVKTEGSASPPGF
;
A
#
# COMPACT_ATOMS: atom_id res chain seq x y z
N MET A 1 5.66 21.27 6.99
CA MET A 1 4.97 19.97 6.84
C MET A 1 5.33 19.03 8.00
N GLN A 2 4.86 19.29 9.22
CA GLN A 2 5.11 18.40 10.39
C GLN A 2 3.96 18.34 11.44
N PRO A 3 2.72 17.96 11.08
CA PRO A 3 1.72 17.60 12.10
C PRO A 3 1.36 16.10 12.18
N LEU A 4 1.75 15.26 11.22
CA LEU A 4 1.23 13.88 11.13
C LEU A 4 1.97 12.83 11.98
N GLN A 5 3.13 13.15 12.56
CA GLN A 5 3.94 12.16 13.30
C GLN A 5 3.55 11.99 14.77
N ARG A 6 2.64 12.83 15.31
CA ARG A 6 2.31 12.83 16.75
C ARG A 6 1.14 11.92 17.15
N THR A 7 0.34 11.46 16.19
CA THR A 7 -0.88 10.67 16.47
C THR A 7 -0.63 9.16 16.63
N ALA A 8 0.43 8.61 16.01
CA ALA A 8 0.71 7.17 16.07
C ALA A 8 1.25 6.68 17.43
N LEU A 9 1.90 7.54 18.23
CA LEU A 9 2.52 7.13 19.49
C LEU A 9 1.55 7.02 20.69
N ARG A 10 0.28 7.46 20.54
CA ARG A 10 -0.69 7.48 21.66
C ARG A 10 -1.54 6.20 21.77
N SER A 11 -1.62 5.40 20.72
CA SER A 11 -2.42 4.16 20.71
C SER A 11 -1.71 2.95 21.34
N ALA A 12 -0.38 2.98 21.48
CA ALA A 12 0.42 1.84 21.97
C ALA A 12 0.40 1.63 23.51
N ARG A 13 -0.18 2.54 24.31
CA ARG A 13 -0.14 2.46 25.79
C ARG A 13 -1.35 1.80 26.46
N ARG A 14 -2.35 1.30 25.71
CA ARG A 14 -3.61 0.78 26.29
C ARG A 14 -3.73 -0.74 26.43
N LEU A 15 -2.66 -1.50 26.23
CA LEU A 15 -2.69 -2.97 26.33
C LEU A 15 -1.76 -3.52 27.41
N ARG A 16 -1.92 -3.06 28.66
CA ARG A 16 -1.31 -3.77 29.80
C ARG A 16 -2.41 -4.57 30.51
N PRO A 17 -2.44 -5.92 30.40
CA PRO A 17 -3.34 -6.72 31.22
C PRO A 17 -2.91 -6.57 32.69
N GLN A 18 -3.82 -6.07 33.53
CA GLN A 18 -3.70 -6.15 34.98
C GLN A 18 -3.90 -7.63 35.37
N ILE A 19 -2.80 -8.32 35.63
CA ILE A 19 -2.83 -9.67 36.21
C ILE A 19 -3.32 -9.51 37.65
N SER A 20 -4.60 -9.75 37.89
CA SER A 20 -5.14 -9.87 39.24
C SER A 20 -4.55 -11.14 39.87
N GLN A 21 -3.51 -10.97 40.68
CA GLN A 21 -3.00 -12.03 41.55
C GLN A 21 -4.09 -12.41 42.56
N LYS A 22 -4.85 -13.47 42.26
CA LYS A 22 -5.66 -14.13 43.28
C LYS A 22 -4.73 -14.96 44.17
N GLN A 23 -4.75 -14.69 45.47
CA GLN A 23 -4.05 -15.49 46.47
C GLN A 23 -4.55 -16.95 46.43
N PRO A 24 -3.67 -17.95 46.55
CA PRO A 24 -4.10 -19.35 46.65
C PRO A 24 -4.80 -19.58 47.99
N ARG A 25 -6.02 -20.14 47.93
CA ARG A 25 -6.71 -20.67 49.11
C ARG A 25 -5.91 -21.87 49.62
N ARG A 26 -5.47 -21.82 50.87
CA ARG A 26 -4.90 -22.98 51.56
C ARG A 26 -6.03 -23.96 51.85
N PHE A 27 -5.84 -25.22 51.47
CA PHE A 27 -6.62 -26.33 52.00
C PHE A 27 -6.12 -26.57 53.43
N GLU A 28 -7.01 -26.47 54.42
CA GLU A 28 -6.75 -26.94 55.78
C GLU A 28 -6.60 -28.47 55.74
N THR A 29 -5.36 -28.92 55.87
CA THR A 29 -5.04 -30.30 56.26
C THR A 29 -5.44 -30.47 57.72
N GLN A 30 -6.46 -31.29 57.96
CA GLN A 30 -6.83 -31.82 59.27
C GLN A 30 -5.64 -32.61 59.82
N GLY A 31 -4.88 -31.97 60.72
CA GLY A 31 -3.88 -32.61 61.57
C GLY A 31 -4.53 -32.91 62.92
N ALA A 32 -4.42 -34.16 63.34
CA ALA A 32 -5.02 -34.75 64.51
C ALA A 32 -4.55 -34.14 65.83
N GLU A 33 -5.48 -33.94 66.77
CA GLU A 33 -5.25 -33.92 68.22
C GLU A 33 -6.52 -34.48 68.91
N PRO A 34 -6.40 -35.41 69.88
CA PRO A 34 -7.54 -36.06 70.52
C PRO A 34 -7.91 -35.36 71.84
N SER A 35 -9.18 -35.07 72.09
CA SER A 35 -9.73 -35.11 73.46
C SER A 35 -11.23 -34.88 73.56
N SER A 36 -11.85 -35.75 74.38
CA SER A 36 -13.03 -35.56 75.23
C SER A 36 -14.41 -35.34 74.60
N PHE A 37 -15.15 -36.46 74.51
CA PHE A 37 -16.51 -36.70 75.04
C PHE A 37 -17.60 -35.62 74.85
N LYS A 38 -18.64 -35.95 74.05
CA LYS A 38 -20.02 -36.16 74.55
C LYS A 38 -20.91 -36.80 73.47
N ALA A 39 -21.63 -37.85 73.86
CA ALA A 39 -22.69 -38.47 73.08
C ALA A 39 -24.02 -37.71 73.27
N GLU A 40 -24.78 -37.48 72.21
CA GLU A 40 -26.26 -37.50 72.23
C GLU A 40 -26.84 -37.46 70.81
N GLY A 41 -27.93 -38.19 70.62
CA GLY A 41 -28.53 -38.47 69.32
C GLY A 41 -29.28 -37.29 68.69
N GLY A 42 -29.36 -37.34 67.35
CA GLY A 42 -30.19 -36.46 66.56
C GLY A 42 -30.44 -37.08 65.19
N HIS A 43 -31.60 -37.72 65.02
CA HIS A 43 -32.15 -38.03 63.70
C HIS A 43 -32.41 -36.69 62.98
N ALA A 44 -31.56 -36.33 62.02
CA ALA A 44 -31.75 -35.15 61.18
C ALA A 44 -31.46 -35.50 59.71
N ASN A 45 -32.54 -35.86 59.01
CA ASN A 45 -32.79 -35.63 57.58
C ASN A 45 -31.60 -35.77 56.60
N TYR A 46 -31.41 -36.97 56.07
CA TYR A 46 -30.75 -37.15 54.77
C TYR A 46 -31.56 -36.37 53.70
N PRO A 47 -30.95 -35.48 52.90
CA PRO A 47 -31.65 -34.89 51.76
C PRO A 47 -31.96 -36.00 50.75
N LYS A 48 -33.23 -36.38 50.63
CA LYS A 48 -33.76 -37.43 49.74
C LYS A 48 -33.83 -36.99 48.27
N ASN A 49 -32.80 -36.29 47.80
CA ASN A 49 -32.78 -35.70 46.47
C ASN A 49 -31.32 -35.49 46.03
N GLU A 50 -30.67 -36.60 45.70
CA GLU A 50 -29.43 -36.60 44.94
C GLU A 50 -29.74 -36.09 43.53
N SER A 51 -29.52 -34.80 43.29
CA SER A 51 -29.63 -34.23 41.95
C SER A 51 -28.54 -34.83 41.06
N PHE A 52 -28.89 -35.17 39.81
CA PHE A 52 -27.91 -35.61 38.82
C PHE A 52 -26.71 -34.67 38.77
N GLY A 53 -25.50 -35.24 38.79
CA GLY A 53 -24.26 -34.47 38.77
C GLY A 53 -24.14 -33.59 37.52
N SER A 54 -23.32 -32.53 37.58
CA SER A 54 -23.11 -31.60 36.46
C SER A 54 -22.76 -32.29 35.13
N GLY A 55 -22.05 -33.42 35.19
CA GLY A 55 -21.72 -34.25 34.02
C GLY A 55 -22.94 -34.74 33.24
N PHE A 56 -24.06 -35.04 33.92
CA PHE A 56 -25.29 -35.49 33.27
C PHE A 56 -25.95 -34.40 32.42
N TYR A 57 -25.92 -33.15 32.89
CA TYR A 57 -26.42 -32.02 32.11
C TYR A 57 -25.47 -31.67 30.96
N ILE A 58 -24.16 -31.85 31.16
CA ILE A 58 -23.16 -31.66 30.10
C ILE A 58 -23.39 -32.68 28.97
N THR A 59 -23.63 -33.96 29.29
CA THR A 59 -23.90 -34.97 28.26
C THR A 59 -25.25 -34.76 27.58
N LEU A 60 -26.29 -34.39 28.32
CA LEU A 60 -27.59 -34.00 27.75
C LEU A 60 -27.48 -32.78 26.82
N ALA A 61 -26.64 -31.81 27.15
CA ALA A 61 -26.36 -30.65 26.28
C ALA A 61 -25.46 -31.01 25.09
N ALA A 62 -24.55 -31.96 25.25
CA ALA A 62 -23.63 -32.39 24.19
C ALA A 62 -24.35 -33.06 23.01
N ILE A 63 -25.45 -33.78 23.27
CA ILE A 63 -26.24 -34.44 22.21
C ILE A 63 -26.79 -33.42 21.19
N PRO A 64 -27.63 -32.43 21.57
CA PRO A 64 -28.14 -31.44 20.63
C PRO A 64 -27.02 -30.56 20.07
N LEU A 65 -25.97 -30.26 20.85
CA LEU A 65 -24.83 -29.48 20.38
C LEU A 65 -24.06 -30.21 19.28
N SER A 66 -23.79 -31.51 19.45
CA SER A 66 -23.13 -32.35 18.44
C SER A 66 -23.99 -32.51 17.18
N PHE A 67 -25.31 -32.62 17.33
CA PHE A 67 -26.24 -32.69 16.20
C PHE A 67 -26.29 -31.37 15.43
N ALA A 68 -26.32 -30.24 16.14
CA ALA A 68 -26.25 -28.91 15.53
C ALA A 68 -24.92 -28.70 14.79
N LEU A 69 -23.80 -29.12 15.40
CA LEU A 69 -22.48 -29.10 14.77
C LEU A 69 -22.45 -29.96 13.51
N TYR A 70 -22.98 -31.18 13.56
CA TYR A 70 -23.08 -32.07 12.40
C TYR A 70 -23.93 -31.46 11.28
N LYS A 71 -25.06 -30.83 11.61
CA LYS A 71 -25.89 -30.12 10.63
C LYS A 71 -25.21 -28.88 10.06
N PHE A 72 -24.38 -28.20 10.84
CA PHE A 72 -23.62 -27.02 10.40
C PHE A 72 -22.42 -27.39 9.52
N THR A 73 -21.76 -28.52 9.80
CA THR A 73 -20.56 -28.97 9.07
C THR A 73 -20.87 -29.85 7.86
N ARG A 74 -22.07 -30.44 7.79
CA ARG A 74 -22.48 -31.25 6.65
C ARG A 74 -22.61 -30.38 5.41
N GLN A 75 -21.69 -30.60 4.47
CA GLN A 75 -21.70 -30.01 3.14
C GLN A 75 -22.53 -30.93 2.25
N ASP A 76 -23.50 -30.38 1.49
CA ASP A 76 -24.12 -31.14 0.41
C ASP A 76 -23.20 -31.14 -0.81
N THR A 77 -23.31 -32.19 -1.63
CA THR A 77 -22.37 -32.49 -2.73
C THR A 77 -22.28 -31.41 -3.82
N THR A 78 -23.20 -30.45 -3.82
CA THR A 78 -23.30 -29.40 -4.84
C THR A 78 -23.31 -27.97 -4.28
N GLU A 79 -23.50 -27.76 -2.97
CA GLU A 79 -23.67 -26.42 -2.40
C GLU A 79 -22.87 -26.23 -1.10
N GLN A 80 -22.17 -25.09 -0.99
CA GLN A 80 -21.48 -24.70 0.25
C GLN A 80 -22.50 -24.44 1.37
N PRO A 81 -22.18 -24.80 2.63
CA PRO A 81 -23.07 -24.54 3.75
C PRO A 81 -23.34 -23.04 3.89
N TRP A 82 -24.56 -22.69 4.31
CA TRP A 82 -25.07 -21.31 4.34
C TRP A 82 -24.12 -20.32 5.04
N ALA A 83 -23.44 -20.75 6.10
CA ALA A 83 -22.50 -19.91 6.85
C ALA A 83 -21.23 -19.63 6.05
N THR A 84 -20.69 -20.62 5.35
CA THR A 84 -19.54 -20.43 4.46
C THR A 84 -19.92 -19.51 3.31
N ARG A 85 -21.10 -19.70 2.72
CA ARG A 85 -21.61 -18.80 1.67
C ARG A 85 -21.76 -17.36 2.18
N TYR A 86 -22.32 -17.15 3.37
CA TYR A 86 -22.45 -15.82 3.95
C TYR A 86 -21.08 -15.16 4.19
N ILE A 87 -20.11 -15.92 4.71
CA ILE A 87 -18.74 -15.42 4.89
C ILE A 87 -18.13 -15.08 3.53
N VAL A 88 -18.25 -15.95 2.53
CA VAL A 88 -17.71 -15.71 1.18
C VAL A 88 -18.36 -14.49 0.54
N ASP A 89 -19.69 -14.37 0.57
CA ASP A 89 -20.43 -13.25 0.01
C ASP A 89 -20.04 -11.91 0.67
N THR A 90 -19.88 -11.90 2.00
CA THR A 90 -19.43 -10.68 2.71
C THR A 90 -17.98 -10.32 2.38
N TYR A 91 -17.07 -11.30 2.34
CA TYR A 91 -15.68 -11.05 1.97
C TYR A 91 -15.52 -10.63 0.51
N ASN A 92 -16.30 -11.19 -0.41
CA ASN A 92 -16.30 -10.80 -1.81
C ASN A 92 -16.68 -9.32 -1.98
N GLN A 93 -17.72 -8.85 -1.26
CA GLN A 93 -18.09 -7.43 -1.27
C GLN A 93 -16.97 -6.53 -0.77
N TYR A 94 -16.20 -6.95 0.25
CA TYR A 94 -15.04 -6.19 0.72
C TYR A 94 -13.89 -6.21 -0.28
N ALA A 95 -13.62 -7.36 -0.91
CA ALA A 95 -12.60 -7.51 -1.93
C ALA A 95 -12.89 -6.61 -3.14
N GLU A 96 -14.13 -6.57 -3.61
CA GLU A 96 -14.56 -5.68 -4.70
C GLU A 96 -14.40 -4.20 -4.33
N GLN A 97 -14.75 -3.80 -3.11
CA GLN A 97 -14.56 -2.43 -2.64
C GLN A 97 -13.08 -2.04 -2.57
N TRP A 98 -12.21 -2.95 -2.12
CA TRP A 98 -10.78 -2.70 -2.08
C TRP A 98 -10.17 -2.62 -3.48
N ALA A 99 -10.57 -3.51 -4.38
CA ALA A 99 -10.18 -3.45 -5.79
C ALA A 99 -10.57 -2.09 -6.39
N ARG A 100 -11.84 -1.68 -6.24
CA ARG A 100 -12.31 -0.37 -6.75
C ARG A 100 -11.53 0.81 -6.18
N ARG A 101 -11.19 0.81 -4.89
CA ARG A 101 -10.38 1.87 -4.28
C ARG A 101 -8.96 1.88 -4.84
N ASN A 102 -8.35 0.72 -5.02
CA ASN A 102 -7.02 0.61 -5.59
C ASN A 102 -7.00 1.07 -7.06
N ASP A 103 -8.02 0.72 -7.84
CA ASP A 103 -8.18 1.19 -9.22
C ASP A 103 -8.30 2.71 -9.27
N THR A 104 -9.12 3.33 -8.42
CA THR A 104 -9.21 4.80 -8.37
C THR A 104 -7.89 5.47 -7.99
N HIS A 105 -7.12 4.85 -7.09
CA HIS A 105 -5.84 5.39 -6.65
C HIS A 105 -4.76 5.24 -7.73
N THR A 106 -4.72 4.11 -8.44
CA THR A 106 -3.79 3.89 -9.56
C THR A 106 -4.09 4.87 -10.70
N HIS A 107 -5.36 5.04 -11.09
CA HIS A 107 -5.74 6.04 -12.08
C HIS A 107 -5.38 7.48 -11.67
N ALA A 108 -5.57 7.84 -10.40
CA ALA A 108 -5.19 9.17 -9.92
C ALA A 108 -3.67 9.39 -9.99
N ILE A 109 -2.86 8.37 -9.67
CA ILE A 109 -1.40 8.43 -9.80
C ILE A 109 -0.97 8.52 -11.26
N GLU A 110 -1.59 7.75 -12.15
CA GLU A 110 -1.31 7.78 -13.58
C GLU A 110 -1.59 9.17 -14.17
N GLN A 111 -2.73 9.76 -13.82
CA GLN A 111 -3.07 11.12 -14.23
C GLN A 111 -2.09 12.16 -13.67
N ALA A 112 -1.74 12.06 -12.38
CA ALA A 112 -0.75 12.95 -11.79
C ALA A 112 0.63 12.81 -12.44
N ALA A 113 1.01 11.60 -12.84
CA ALA A 113 2.25 11.33 -13.56
C ALA A 113 2.21 11.92 -14.99
N SER A 114 1.11 11.78 -15.72
CA SER A 114 0.95 12.38 -17.06
C SER A 114 1.04 13.90 -17.00
N ASP A 115 0.39 14.52 -16.02
CA ASP A 115 0.42 15.98 -15.84
C ASP A 115 1.84 16.47 -15.52
N LYS A 116 2.56 15.74 -14.65
CA LYS A 116 3.96 16.05 -14.35
C LYS A 116 4.85 15.96 -15.59
N LEU A 117 4.62 14.99 -16.47
CA LEU A 117 5.38 14.87 -17.72
C LEU A 117 5.13 16.05 -18.66
N LEU A 118 3.91 16.59 -18.68
CA LEU A 118 3.60 17.80 -19.45
C LEU A 118 4.43 18.99 -18.93
N PHE A 119 4.42 19.26 -17.62
CA PHE A 119 5.14 20.40 -17.05
C PHE A 119 6.67 20.26 -17.11
N LEU A 120 7.19 19.03 -16.93
CA LEU A 120 8.63 18.79 -17.07
C LEU A 120 9.12 19.05 -18.50
N ASN A 121 8.31 18.71 -19.50
CA ASN A 121 8.65 18.96 -20.88
C ASN A 121 8.38 20.41 -21.30
N GLU A 122 7.38 21.09 -20.74
CA GLU A 122 7.09 22.50 -21.03
C GLU A 122 8.28 23.41 -20.67
N VAL A 123 8.89 23.24 -19.50
CA VAL A 123 10.06 24.05 -19.10
C VAL A 123 11.26 23.83 -20.04
N ARG A 124 11.39 22.63 -20.62
CA ARG A 124 12.53 22.29 -21.49
C ARG A 124 12.28 22.59 -22.97
N ASN A 125 11.04 22.42 -23.44
CA ASN A 125 10.68 22.46 -24.86
C ASN A 125 9.78 23.66 -25.22
N GLY A 126 9.32 24.44 -24.24
CA GLY A 126 8.59 25.68 -24.48
C GLY A 126 9.49 26.73 -25.13
N PRO A 127 8.90 27.74 -25.82
CA PRO A 127 9.68 28.88 -26.30
C PRO A 127 10.41 29.50 -25.10
N LYS A 128 11.73 29.65 -25.19
CA LYS A 128 12.52 30.33 -24.15
C LYS A 128 12.00 31.76 -24.05
N LEU A 129 11.06 32.00 -23.13
CA LEU A 129 10.53 33.31 -22.83
C LEU A 129 11.63 34.08 -22.11
N VAL A 130 12.40 34.84 -22.89
CA VAL A 130 13.33 35.82 -22.33
C VAL A 130 12.47 36.98 -21.82
N ASP A 131 12.48 37.20 -20.51
CA ASP A 131 11.81 38.34 -19.91
C ASP A 131 12.50 39.63 -20.39
N VAL A 132 11.90 40.28 -21.38
CA VAL A 132 12.36 41.56 -21.93
C VAL A 132 11.45 42.66 -21.40
N ARG A 133 12.05 43.69 -20.81
CA ARG A 133 11.31 44.83 -20.21
C ARG A 133 10.41 45.56 -21.23
N PHE A 134 10.73 45.47 -22.52
CA PHE A 134 9.98 46.13 -23.59
C PHE A 134 10.00 45.29 -24.88
N PRO A 135 9.11 44.30 -25.04
CA PRO A 135 9.07 43.43 -26.23
C PRO A 135 8.67 44.18 -27.50
N GLU A 136 7.93 45.28 -27.37
CA GLU A 136 7.51 46.12 -28.50
C GLU A 136 8.69 46.82 -29.20
N GLN A 137 9.89 46.82 -28.63
CA GLN A 137 11.08 47.39 -29.27
C GLN A 137 11.41 46.71 -30.61
N PHE A 138 11.06 45.43 -30.74
CA PHE A 138 11.29 44.67 -31.97
C PHE A 138 10.36 45.08 -33.11
N ASN A 139 9.19 45.65 -32.78
CA ASN A 139 8.19 46.11 -33.73
C ASN A 139 8.17 47.65 -33.89
N ALA A 140 8.96 48.37 -33.08
CA ALA A 140 9.02 49.82 -33.08
C ALA A 140 10.06 50.33 -34.09
N GLY A 141 9.62 50.85 -35.22
CA GLY A 141 10.48 51.53 -36.19
C GLY A 141 9.98 51.45 -37.63
N SER A 142 10.71 52.08 -38.53
CA SER A 142 10.49 51.93 -39.98
C SER A 142 11.11 50.61 -40.45
N PRO A 143 10.40 49.79 -41.26
CA PRO A 143 10.98 48.60 -41.89
C PRO A 143 12.16 48.90 -42.82
N TRP A 144 12.31 50.16 -43.24
CA TRP A 144 13.31 50.61 -44.20
C TRP A 144 14.43 51.39 -43.52
N ASN A 145 15.67 51.15 -43.99
CA ASN A 145 16.88 51.89 -43.65
C ASN A 145 17.28 51.86 -42.16
N VAL A 146 17.22 50.67 -41.55
CA VAL A 146 17.68 50.43 -40.17
C VAL A 146 19.19 50.21 -40.16
N PRO A 147 19.99 50.96 -39.36
CA PRO A 147 21.41 50.72 -39.24
C PRO A 147 21.69 49.32 -38.66
N ALA A 148 22.75 48.67 -39.13
CA ALA A 148 23.13 47.36 -38.62
C ALA A 148 23.33 47.40 -37.09
N GLY A 149 22.59 46.55 -36.35
CA GLY A 149 22.64 46.47 -34.89
C GLY A 149 21.49 47.15 -34.15
N GLN A 150 20.60 47.90 -34.84
CA GLN A 150 19.36 48.41 -34.24
C GLN A 150 18.22 47.39 -34.38
N GLY A 151 17.52 47.16 -33.27
CA GLY A 151 16.54 46.07 -33.10
C GLY A 151 15.19 46.24 -33.82
N SER A 152 15.04 47.23 -34.70
CA SER A 152 13.79 47.52 -35.42
C SER A 152 13.73 46.89 -36.83
N ALA A 153 14.63 45.95 -37.15
CA ALA A 153 14.66 45.28 -38.43
C ALA A 153 13.54 44.21 -38.52
N ASN A 154 13.05 43.94 -39.73
CA ASN A 154 12.07 42.87 -39.95
C ASN A 154 12.67 41.51 -39.52
N LEU A 155 12.05 40.85 -38.53
CA LEU A 155 12.47 39.57 -37.95
C LEU A 155 11.89 38.34 -38.67
N ASP A 156 11.02 38.52 -39.66
CA ASP A 156 10.29 37.43 -40.35
C ASP A 156 11.24 36.35 -40.89
N HIS A 157 12.38 36.75 -41.47
CA HIS A 157 13.37 35.80 -41.99
C HIS A 157 14.05 34.97 -40.89
N VAL A 158 14.27 35.57 -39.73
CA VAL A 158 14.88 34.90 -38.58
C VAL A 158 13.88 33.91 -37.99
N ILE A 159 12.63 34.33 -37.83
CA ILE A 159 11.52 33.47 -37.39
C ILE A 159 11.37 32.27 -38.33
N ALA A 160 11.27 32.51 -39.64
CA ALA A 160 11.13 31.46 -40.65
C ALA A 160 12.31 30.47 -40.65
N LYS A 161 13.54 30.94 -40.43
CA LYS A 161 14.73 30.06 -40.30
C LYS A 161 14.59 29.12 -39.10
N PHE A 162 14.27 29.66 -37.93
CA PHE A 162 14.18 28.88 -36.70
C PHE A 162 12.97 27.94 -36.69
N GLU A 163 11.83 28.35 -37.24
CA GLU A 163 10.68 27.46 -37.44
C GLU A 163 11.07 26.26 -38.31
N LYS A 164 11.75 26.51 -39.44
CA LYS A 164 12.22 25.43 -40.33
C LYS A 164 13.20 24.49 -39.62
N GLU A 165 14.14 25.01 -38.84
CA GLU A 165 15.08 24.22 -38.04
C GLU A 165 14.35 23.37 -37.00
N ASN A 166 13.39 23.94 -36.26
CA ASN A 166 12.59 23.24 -35.27
C ASN A 166 11.75 22.10 -35.88
N PHE A 167 11.08 22.36 -37.01
CA PHE A 167 10.33 21.30 -37.70
C PHE A 167 11.26 20.19 -38.20
N ALA A 168 12.41 20.52 -38.76
CA ALA A 168 13.39 19.54 -39.21
C ALA A 168 13.95 18.70 -38.05
N GLU A 169 14.22 19.31 -36.89
CA GLU A 169 14.64 18.58 -35.69
C GLU A 169 13.54 17.67 -35.15
N ASN A 170 12.30 18.14 -35.12
CA ASN A 170 11.16 17.34 -34.69
C ASN A 170 10.95 16.14 -35.62
N GLU A 171 11.01 16.34 -36.94
CA GLU A 171 10.97 15.23 -37.89
C GLU A 171 12.12 14.24 -37.68
N ARG A 172 13.35 14.72 -37.43
CA ARG A 172 14.49 13.84 -37.11
C ARG A 172 14.24 13.02 -35.85
N LYS A 173 13.72 13.63 -34.78
CA LYS A 173 13.34 12.93 -33.54
C LYS A 173 12.25 11.88 -33.81
N MET A 174 11.21 12.24 -34.57
CA MET A 174 10.14 11.30 -34.92
C MET A 174 10.63 10.14 -35.79
N ARG A 175 11.56 10.39 -36.73
CA ARG A 175 12.20 9.31 -37.51
C ARG A 175 13.06 8.42 -36.63
N GLN A 176 13.83 8.98 -35.70
CA GLN A 176 14.62 8.20 -34.74
C GLN A 176 13.74 7.32 -33.85
N LEU A 177 12.57 7.82 -33.42
CA LEU A 177 11.58 7.04 -32.66
C LEU A 177 10.94 5.93 -33.51
N ARG A 178 10.64 6.19 -34.79
CA ARG A 178 10.09 5.15 -35.70
C ARG A 178 11.10 4.07 -36.05
N GLU A 179 12.38 4.43 -36.09
CA GLU A 179 13.48 3.52 -36.41
C GLU A 179 14.11 2.87 -35.17
N ASP A 180 13.56 3.11 -33.96
CA ASP A 180 14.11 2.66 -32.66
C ASP A 180 15.60 2.97 -32.49
N LYS A 181 16.05 4.08 -33.07
CA LYS A 181 17.46 4.51 -33.13
C LYS A 181 17.77 5.62 -32.13
N VAL A 182 17.00 5.72 -31.05
CA VAL A 182 17.17 6.75 -30.02
C VAL A 182 18.54 6.56 -29.34
N PRO A 183 19.43 7.58 -29.31
CA PRO A 183 20.79 7.43 -28.79
C PRO A 183 20.89 6.92 -27.34
N ILE A 184 19.87 7.18 -26.51
CA ILE A 184 19.81 6.78 -25.10
C ILE A 184 19.44 5.29 -24.94
N GLU A 185 18.70 4.73 -25.90
CA GLU A 185 18.18 3.35 -25.83
C GLU A 185 19.14 2.33 -26.44
N ARG A 186 20.20 2.80 -27.12
CA ARG A 186 21.23 1.90 -27.64
C ARG A 186 22.02 1.30 -26.48
N PRO A 187 22.23 -0.03 -26.44
CA PRO A 187 23.17 -0.59 -25.48
C PRO A 187 24.53 0.07 -25.70
N MET A 188 25.15 0.58 -24.62
CA MET A 188 26.52 1.07 -24.69
C MET A 188 27.39 -0.06 -25.23
N THR A 189 28.04 0.17 -26.36
CA THR A 189 28.92 -0.82 -26.98
C THR A 189 29.95 -1.28 -25.96
N GLU A 190 29.99 -2.59 -25.67
CA GLU A 190 30.85 -3.27 -24.67
C GLU A 190 32.37 -3.03 -24.84
N THR A 191 32.79 -2.28 -25.85
CA THR A 191 34.19 -2.12 -26.24
C THR A 191 35.03 -1.28 -25.28
N LEU A 192 34.44 -0.59 -24.30
CA LEU A 192 35.19 0.18 -23.30
C LEU A 192 35.48 -0.56 -21.98
N VAL A 193 34.97 -1.79 -21.80
CA VAL A 193 35.20 -2.58 -20.57
C VAL A 193 36.37 -3.58 -20.72
N LYS A 194 36.94 -3.73 -21.93
CA LYS A 194 37.99 -4.73 -22.22
C LYS A 194 39.41 -4.16 -22.25
N THR A 195 39.83 -3.53 -21.16
CA THR A 195 41.23 -3.28 -20.75
C THR A 195 41.11 -3.01 -19.25
N GLU A 196 41.36 -3.93 -18.33
CA GLU A 196 42.68 -4.36 -17.86
C GLU A 196 42.52 -5.75 -17.22
N GLY A 197 43.19 -6.77 -17.76
CA GLY A 197 43.04 -8.11 -17.23
C GLY A 197 43.70 -9.20 -18.07
N SER A 198 44.91 -8.96 -18.56
CA SER A 198 45.76 -10.02 -19.12
C SER A 198 46.96 -10.23 -18.18
N ALA A 199 46.74 -10.90 -17.06
CA ALA A 199 47.82 -11.50 -16.29
C ALA A 199 48.23 -12.81 -17.00
N SER A 200 49.32 -12.75 -17.77
CA SER A 200 49.98 -13.93 -18.30
C SER A 200 50.82 -14.56 -17.18
N PRO A 201 50.71 -15.86 -16.87
CA PRO A 201 51.55 -16.49 -15.86
C PRO A 201 52.97 -16.70 -16.42
N PRO A 202 54.04 -16.34 -15.68
CA PRO A 202 55.39 -16.75 -16.06
C PRO A 202 55.59 -18.24 -15.72
N GLY A 203 56.00 -19.02 -16.71
CA GLY A 203 56.49 -20.38 -16.51
C GLY A 203 57.86 -20.38 -15.86
N PHE A 204 58.02 -21.20 -14.82
CA PHE A 204 58.99 -22.30 -14.67
C PHE A 204 58.66 -23.04 -13.36
#